data_AF-A0A7C4GLB7-F1
#
_entry.id   AF-A0A7C4GLB7-F1
#
_cell.length_a   1.000
_cell.length_b   1.000
_cell.length_c   1.000
_cell.angle_alpha   90.00
_cell.angle_beta   90.00
_cell.angle_gamma   90.00
#
_symmetry.space_group_name_H-M   'P 1'
#
loop_
_entity.id
_entity.type
_entity.pdbx_description
1 polymer ?
#
loop_
_entity_poly.entity_id
_entity_poly.type
_entity_poly.pdbx_seq_one_letter_code
_entity_poly.pdbx_strand_id
1 'polypeptide(L)'
;MLEGSDLISAVRFIIDLILKLASWFDQLFKAIILPIMYQIGLTGDAANAIAFIIELIIFIVLLEKAAGVIKWVLLALLILLVIGALYPYLGA
;
A
#
# COMPACT_ATOMS: atom_id res chain seq x y z
N MET A 1 27.43 -24.56 6.23
CA MET A 1 27.18 -23.40 7.12
C MET A 1 27.25 -22.11 6.29
N LEU A 2 26.25 -21.85 5.45
CA LEU A 2 26.14 -20.63 4.62
C LEU A 2 24.67 -20.40 4.21
N GLU A 3 23.73 -20.36 5.18
CA GLU A 3 22.31 -20.08 4.88
C GLU A 3 21.73 -18.93 5.73
N GLY A 4 22.45 -18.47 6.76
CA GLY A 4 21.99 -17.38 7.64
C GLY A 4 22.28 -15.97 7.12
N SER A 5 23.30 -15.77 6.28
CA SER A 5 23.68 -14.43 5.79
C SER A 5 22.77 -13.90 4.68
N ASP A 6 22.26 -14.79 3.82
CA ASP A 6 21.53 -14.40 2.62
C ASP A 6 20.10 -13.95 2.92
N LEU A 7 19.44 -14.59 3.89
CA LEU A 7 18.12 -14.18 4.38
C LEU A 7 18.18 -12.80 5.06
N ILE A 8 19.18 -12.58 5.92
CA ILE A 8 19.36 -11.29 6.60
C ILE A 8 19.68 -10.18 5.58
N SER A 9 20.50 -10.49 4.57
CA SER A 9 20.82 -9.56 3.48
C SER A 9 19.59 -9.22 2.64
N ALA A 10 18.79 -10.22 2.25
CA ALA A 10 17.55 -10.03 1.51
C ALA A 10 16.53 -9.20 2.30
N VAL A 11 16.38 -9.44 3.61
CA VAL A 11 15.51 -8.65 4.48
C VAL A 11 15.99 -7.20 4.56
N ARG A 12 17.29 -6.94 4.72
CA ARG A 12 17.84 -5.57 4.71
C ARG A 12 17.60 -4.88 3.38
N PHE A 13 17.80 -5.58 2.26
CA PHE A 13 17.53 -5.04 0.93
C PHE A 13 16.05 -4.67 0.76
N ILE A 14 15.12 -5.52 1.21
CA ILE A 14 13.69 -5.23 1.17
C ILE A 14 13.36 -4.01 2.03
N ILE A 15 13.91 -3.91 3.25
CA ILE A 15 13.72 -2.76 4.12
C ILE A 15 14.24 -1.48 3.46
N ASP A 16 15.46 -1.49 2.93
CA ASP A 16 16.03 -0.32 2.25
C ASP A 16 15.20 0.09 1.02
N LEU A 17 14.67 -0.87 0.28
CA LEU A 17 13.82 -0.62 -0.87
C LEU A 17 12.49 0.01 -0.44
N ILE A 18 11.87 -0.50 0.62
CA ILE A 18 10.64 0.07 1.21
C ILE A 18 10.90 1.50 1.71
N LEU A 19 12.00 1.75 2.42
CA LEU A 19 12.35 3.08 2.94
C LEU A 19 12.59 4.08 1.82
N LYS A 20 13.30 3.67 0.75
CA LYS A 20 13.48 4.51 -0.44
C LYS A 20 12.16 4.82 -1.12
N LEU A 21 11.27 3.83 -1.25
CA LEU A 21 9.95 4.02 -1.85
C LEU A 21 9.11 5.00 -1.04
N ALA A 22 9.12 4.85 0.30
CA ALA A 22 8.41 5.74 1.21
C ALA A 22 8.95 7.18 1.13
N SER A 23 10.27 7.36 1.12
CA SER A 23 10.87 8.69 0.99
C SER A 23 10.56 9.35 -0.35
N TRP A 24 10.56 8.57 -1.43
CA TRP A 24 10.17 9.07 -2.75
C TRP A 24 8.70 9.49 -2.80
N PHE A 25 7.82 8.72 -2.16
CA PHE A 25 6.39 9.04 -2.07
C PHE A 25 6.16 10.33 -1.26
N ASP A 26 6.78 10.46 -0.09
CA ASP A 26 6.72 11.67 0.75
C ASP A 26 7.17 12.92 -0.02
N GLN A 27 8.29 12.84 -0.75
CA GLN A 27 8.81 13.94 -1.55
C GLN A 27 7.85 14.36 -2.67
N LEU A 28 7.29 13.39 -3.41
CA LEU A 28 6.30 13.68 -4.45
C LEU A 28 5.05 14.32 -3.86
N PHE A 29 4.57 13.79 -2.73
CA PHE A 29 3.34 14.25 -2.11
C PHE A 29 3.49 15.68 -1.60
N LYS A 30 4.58 15.96 -0.89
CA LYS A 30 4.98 17.31 -0.46
C LYS A 30 5.14 18.26 -1.64
N ALA A 31 5.78 17.82 -2.73
CA ALA A 31 5.95 18.65 -3.92
C ALA A 31 4.64 19.09 -4.58
N ILE A 32 3.55 18.31 -4.42
CA ILE A 32 2.22 18.66 -4.94
C ILE A 32 1.43 19.49 -3.92
N ILE A 33 1.44 19.07 -2.65
CA ILE A 33 0.52 19.60 -1.63
C ILE A 33 1.03 20.92 -1.02
N LEU A 34 2.34 21.08 -0.80
CA LEU A 34 2.89 22.32 -0.24
C LEU A 34 2.61 23.55 -1.12
N PRO A 35 2.80 23.51 -2.45
CA PRO A 35 2.43 24.63 -3.31
C PRO A 35 0.95 25.01 -3.21
N ILE A 36 0.06 24.01 -3.14
CA ILE A 36 -1.39 24.24 -2.99
C ILE A 36 -1.66 24.92 -1.63
N MET A 37 -0.99 24.49 -0.57
CA MET A 37 -1.14 25.10 0.76
C MET A 37 -0.60 26.53 0.82
N TYR A 38 0.52 26.80 0.16
CA TYR A 38 1.04 28.15 0.03
C TYR A 38 0.09 29.06 -0.76
N GLN A 39 -0.60 28.54 -1.79
CA GLN A 39 -1.60 29.30 -2.55
C GLN A 39 -2.83 29.70 -1.70
N ILE A 40 -3.22 28.90 -0.71
CA ILE A 40 -4.32 29.20 0.22
C ILE A 40 -3.87 29.99 1.46
N GLY A 41 -2.61 30.45 1.49
CA GLY A 41 -2.06 31.28 2.56
C GLY A 41 -1.61 30.51 3.81
N LEU A 42 -1.58 29.18 3.77
CA LEU A 42 -1.06 28.35 4.85
C LEU A 42 0.45 28.16 4.64
N THR A 43 1.27 28.73 5.52
CA THR A 43 2.73 28.70 5.42
C THR A 43 3.36 28.14 6.70
N GLY A 44 4.61 27.65 6.61
CA GLY A 44 5.37 27.13 7.75
C GLY A 44 4.85 25.80 8.29
N ASP A 45 4.96 25.60 9.61
CA ASP A 45 4.66 24.33 10.29
C ASP A 45 3.20 23.87 10.14
N ALA A 46 2.26 24.82 10.02
CA ALA A 46 0.86 24.50 9.77
C ALA A 46 0.64 23.83 8.41
N ALA A 47 1.37 24.25 7.39
CA ALA A 47 1.33 23.64 6.07
C ALA A 47 1.88 22.21 6.15
N ASN A 48 3.07 22.03 6.75
CA ASN A 48 3.67 20.70 6.88
C ASN A 48 2.77 19.71 7.66
N ALA A 49 2.12 20.17 8.74
CA ALA A 49 1.20 19.34 9.50
C ALA A 49 -0.02 18.92 8.67
N ILE A 50 -0.60 19.84 7.87
CA ILE A 50 -1.75 19.54 7.02
C ILE A 50 -1.35 18.61 5.86
N ALA A 51 -0.18 18.80 5.25
CA ALA A 51 0.34 17.87 4.25
C ALA A 51 0.42 16.44 4.81
N PHE A 52 0.99 16.29 6.01
CA PHE A 52 1.11 15.00 6.67
C PHE A 52 -0.27 14.37 6.98
N ILE A 53 -1.24 15.17 7.44
CA ILE A 53 -2.60 14.69 7.70
C ILE A 53 -3.26 14.21 6.40
N ILE A 54 -3.13 14.96 5.30
CA ILE A 54 -3.71 14.58 4.01
C ILE A 54 -3.02 13.32 3.47
N GLU A 55 -1.69 13.23 3.58
CA GLU A 55 -0.92 12.05 3.21
C GLU A 55 -1.40 10.81 3.97
N LEU A 56 -1.60 10.92 5.29
CA LEU A 56 -2.10 9.83 6.13
C LEU A 56 -3.52 9.40 5.74
N ILE A 57 -4.41 10.35 5.46
CA ILE A 57 -5.78 10.06 4.99
C ILE A 57 -5.75 9.27 3.69
N ILE A 58 -4.95 9.70 2.71
CA ILE A 58 -4.82 9.01 1.42
C ILE A 58 -4.21 7.62 1.62
N PHE A 59 -3.20 7.49 2.47
CA PHE A 59 -2.59 6.20 2.78
C PHE A 59 -3.62 5.21 3.37
N ILE A 60 -4.46 5.67 4.30
CA ILE A 60 -5.55 4.87 4.88
C ILE A 60 -6.56 4.47 3.81
N VAL A 61 -6.98 5.39 2.94
CA VAL A 61 -7.93 5.11 1.85
C VAL A 61 -7.36 4.08 0.88
N LEU A 62 -6.07 4.18 0.54
CA LEU A 62 -5.40 3.20 -0.32
C LEU A 62 -5.34 1.81 0.33
N LEU A 63 -5.06 1.73 1.63
CA LEU A 63 -5.10 0.47 2.38
C LEU A 63 -6.51 -0.14 2.40
N GLU A 64 -7.55 0.67 2.63
CA GLU A 64 -8.94 0.20 2.61
C GLU A 64 -9.32 -0.35 1.23
N LYS A 65 -8.92 0.34 0.16
CA LYS A 65 -9.14 -0.13 -1.21
C LYS A 65 -8.39 -1.43 -1.50
N ALA A 66 -7.15 -1.56 -1.07
CA ALA A 66 -6.38 -2.79 -1.21
C ALA A 66 -7.02 -3.96 -0.45
N ALA A 67 -7.49 -3.74 0.79
CA ALA A 67 -8.23 -4.72 1.56
C ALA A 67 -9.55 -5.13 0.87
N GLY A 68 -10.24 -4.16 0.27
CA GLY A 68 -11.41 -4.42 -0.58
C GLY A 68 -11.09 -5.34 -1.75
N VAL A 69 -9.98 -5.11 -2.47
CA VAL A 69 -9.55 -5.98 -3.58
C VAL A 69 -9.26 -7.40 -3.07
N ILE A 70 -8.58 -7.56 -1.93
CA ILE A 70 -8.32 -8.87 -1.32
C ILE A 70 -9.63 -9.63 -1.06
N LYS A 71 -10.65 -8.93 -0.53
CA LYS A 71 -11.98 -9.53 -0.31
C LYS A 71 -12.59 -10.08 -1.60
N TRP A 72 -12.49 -9.34 -2.71
CA TRP A 72 -13.01 -9.78 -4.02
C TRP A 72 -12.24 -10.97 -4.59
N VAL A 73 -10.91 -10.98 -4.42
CA VAL A 73 -10.07 -12.11 -4.84
C VAL A 73 -10.42 -13.37 -4.04
N LEU A 74 -10.56 -13.26 -2.72
CA LEU A 74 -10.96 -14.39 -1.88
C LEU A 74 -12.35 -14.92 -2.24
N LEU A 75 -13.29 -14.02 -2.57
CA LEU A 75 -14.62 -14.41 -3.05
C LEU A 75 -14.55 -15.18 -4.37
N ALA A 76 -13.74 -14.71 -5.34
CA ALA A 76 -13.55 -15.39 -6.62
C ALA A 76 -12.94 -16.79 -6.44
N LEU A 77 -11.93 -16.92 -5.56
CA LEU A 77 -11.32 -18.20 -5.22
C LEU A 77 -12.32 -19.14 -4.55
N LEU A 78 -13.17 -18.63 -3.65
CA LEU A 78 -14.22 -19.41 -3.02
C LEU A 78 -15.24 -19.92 -4.05
N ILE A 79 -15.66 -19.08 -4.98
CA ILE A 79 -16.58 -19.47 -6.07
C ILE A 79 -15.95 -20.57 -6.93
N LEU A 80 -14.69 -20.41 -7.33
CA LEU A 80 -13.95 -21.43 -8.08
C LEU A 80 -13.87 -22.76 -7.32
N LEU A 81 -13.60 -22.70 -6.02
CA LEU A 81 -13.53 -23.87 -5.15
C LEU A 81 -14.90 -24.58 -5.05
N VAL A 82 -15.98 -23.82 -4.89
CA VAL A 82 -17.35 -24.37 -4.84
C VAL A 82 -17.74 -25.00 -6.19
N ILE A 83 -17.45 -24.34 -7.31
CA ILE A 83 -17.69 -24.89 -8.64
C ILE A 83 -16.88 -26.17 -8.84
N GLY A 84 -15.59 -26.16 -8.49
CA GLY A 84 -14.73 -27.34 -8.60
C GLY A 84 -15.19 -28.50 -7.71
N ALA A 85 -15.72 -28.21 -6.51
CA ALA A 85 -16.27 -29.21 -5.60
C ALA A 85 -17.61 -29.79 -6.08
N LEU A 86 -18.42 -28.99 -6.76
CA LEU A 86 -19.71 -29.41 -7.32
C LEU A 86 -19.57 -30.00 -8.74
N TYR A 87 -18.43 -29.81 -9.41
CA TYR A 87 -18.15 -30.34 -10.74
C TYR A 87 -18.39 -31.86 -10.88
N PRO A 88 -17.97 -32.72 -9.91
CA PRO A 88 -18.27 -34.14 -9.96
C PRO A 88 -19.76 -34.48 -9.82
N TYR A 89 -20.57 -33.57 -9.27
CA TYR A 89 -22.01 -33.77 -9.04
C TYR A 89 -22.89 -33.15 -10.14
N LEU A 90 -22.31 -32.38 -11.06
CA LEU A 90 -23.00 -31.67 -12.14
C LEU A 90 -23.01 -32.44 -13.46
N GLY A 91 -22.31 -33.57 -13.58
CA GLY A 91 -22.40 -34.44 -14.76
C GLY A 91 -21.13 -35.18 -15.12
N ALA A 92 -20.78 -36.17 -14.28
CA ALA A 92 -20.40 -37.51 -14.71
C ALA A 92 -21.11 -38.51 -13.79
#